data_AF-A0AAW6WJX5-F1
#
_entry.id   AF-A0AAW6WJX5-F1
#
_cell.length_a   1.000
_cell.length_b   1.000
_cell.length_c   1.000
_cell.angle_alpha   90.00
_cell.angle_beta   90.00
_cell.angle_gamma   90.00
#
_symmetry.space_group_name_H-M   'P 1'
#
loop_
_entity.id
_entity.type
_entity.pdbx_description
1 polymer ?
#
loop_
_entity_poly.entity_id
_entity_poly.type
_entity_poly.pdbx_seq_one_letter_code
_entity_poly.pdbx_strand_id
1 'polypeptide(L)'
;MASKRAKAGVAAGIAMAVTTLAAPAEGYYGYVYKDPIGVLTYCYGETQNAKDMKGRTFSQQECLDLLKKRMAHYQQGNAACVKGYDDLSPYVQMAFNDFSYNLGNGAFCGPIAGLLNAGKVKEACRRITLYNKARKNGALVELPGLTKRRALEQMYCLKGAA
;
A
#
# COMPACT_ATOMS: atom_id res chain seq x y z
N MET A 1 20.85 14.07 -0.28
CA MET A 1 20.82 12.61 -0.54
C MET A 1 20.40 11.90 0.74
N ALA A 2 19.45 10.96 0.67
CA ALA A 2 19.03 10.17 1.84
C ALA A 2 20.20 9.36 2.42
N SER A 3 20.26 9.25 3.75
CA SER A 3 21.32 8.51 4.46
C SER A 3 21.28 7.01 4.13
N LYS A 4 22.39 6.29 4.34
CA LYS A 4 22.40 4.81 4.19
C LYS A 4 21.36 4.13 5.08
N ARG A 5 21.08 4.68 6.27
CA ARG A 5 20.06 4.17 7.20
C ARG A 5 18.65 4.39 6.67
N ALA A 6 18.36 5.58 6.13
CA ALA A 6 17.07 5.88 5.51
C ALA A 6 16.80 4.95 4.31
N LYS A 7 17.81 4.75 3.43
CA LYS A 7 17.69 3.82 2.29
C LYS A 7 17.41 2.37 2.72
N ALA A 8 18.09 1.88 3.76
CA ALA A 8 17.84 0.55 4.32
C ALA A 8 16.44 0.45 4.94
N GLY A 9 15.99 1.51 5.63
CA GLY A 9 14.65 1.61 6.21
C GLY A 9 13.54 1.56 5.15
N VAL A 10 13.71 2.30 4.04
CA VAL A 10 12.81 2.29 2.90
C VAL A 10 12.70 0.88 2.28
N ALA A 11 13.85 0.23 2.02
CA ALA A 11 13.87 -1.11 1.46
C ALA A 11 13.17 -2.13 2.39
N ALA A 12 13.40 -2.03 3.70
CA ALA A 12 12.72 -2.87 4.69
C ALA A 12 11.21 -2.60 4.75
N GLY A 13 10.79 -1.34 4.76
CA GLY A 13 9.37 -0.95 4.77
C GLY A 13 8.63 -1.45 3.53
N ILE A 14 9.24 -1.35 2.35
CA ILE A 14 8.70 -1.90 1.10
C ILE A 14 8.57 -3.43 1.19
N ALA A 15 9.65 -4.12 1.54
CA ALA A 15 9.65 -5.58 1.59
C ALA A 15 8.59 -6.13 2.56
N MET A 16 8.50 -5.52 3.74
CA MET A 16 7.50 -5.87 4.74
C MET A 16 6.06 -5.59 4.23
N ALA A 17 5.80 -4.45 3.58
CA ALA A 17 4.47 -4.14 3.04
C ALA A 17 4.04 -5.17 2.00
N VAL A 18 4.96 -5.56 1.10
CA VAL A 18 4.73 -6.57 0.06
C VAL A 18 4.34 -7.91 0.67
N THR A 19 5.13 -8.43 1.61
CA THR A 19 4.97 -9.82 2.07
C THR A 19 3.91 -10.00 3.15
N THR A 20 3.70 -8.98 3.99
CA THR A 20 2.87 -9.12 5.20
C THR A 20 1.48 -8.53 5.03
N LEU A 21 1.32 -7.54 4.14
CA LEU A 21 0.05 -6.82 3.98
C LEU A 21 -0.52 -7.01 2.57
N ALA A 22 0.20 -6.55 1.55
CA ALA A 22 -0.31 -6.49 0.18
C ALA A 22 -0.55 -7.89 -0.41
N ALA A 23 0.46 -8.76 -0.47
CA ALA A 23 0.31 -10.06 -1.11
C ALA A 23 -0.81 -10.92 -0.49
N PRO A 24 -0.96 -11.00 0.86
CA PRO A 24 -2.09 -11.70 1.48
C PRO A 24 -3.45 -11.04 1.23
N ALA A 25 -3.51 -9.70 1.11
CA ALA A 25 -4.76 -8.97 0.91
C ALA A 25 -5.25 -9.03 -0.54
N GLU A 26 -4.35 -8.99 -1.52
CA GLU A 26 -4.67 -8.97 -2.94
C GLU A 26 -4.93 -10.37 -3.52
N GLY A 27 -4.20 -11.38 -3.02
CA GLY A 27 -4.24 -12.73 -3.57
C GLY A 27 -3.44 -12.87 -4.88
N TYR A 28 -3.03 -14.10 -5.18
CA TYR A 28 -2.16 -14.39 -6.33
C TYR A 28 -2.97 -14.88 -7.54
N TYR A 29 -2.84 -14.17 -8.66
CA TYR A 29 -3.37 -14.57 -9.96
C TYR A 29 -2.25 -14.56 -11.00
N GLY A 30 -1.60 -15.71 -11.23
CA GLY A 30 -0.48 -15.84 -12.17
C GLY A 30 -0.83 -15.69 -13.66
N TYR A 31 -1.98 -15.11 -13.99
CA TYR A 31 -2.47 -14.90 -15.36
C TYR A 31 -3.34 -13.64 -15.41
N VAL A 32 -3.54 -13.11 -16.61
CA VAL A 32 -4.40 -11.94 -16.84
C VAL A 32 -5.88 -12.33 -16.80
N TYR A 33 -6.65 -11.69 -15.93
CA TYR A 33 -8.10 -11.85 -15.80
C TYR A 33 -8.80 -10.48 -15.88
N LYS A 34 -10.13 -10.48 -15.96
CA LYS A 34 -10.94 -9.26 -15.77
C LYS A 34 -11.45 -9.23 -14.34
N ASP A 35 -11.17 -8.15 -13.62
CA ASP A 35 -11.72 -7.93 -12.27
C ASP A 35 -13.25 -7.67 -12.31
N PRO A 36 -13.94 -7.56 -11.15
CA PRO A 36 -15.39 -7.36 -11.10
C PRO A 36 -15.91 -6.09 -11.80
N ILE A 37 -15.05 -5.10 -12.07
CA ILE A 37 -15.40 -3.87 -12.78
C ILE A 37 -14.88 -3.86 -14.23
N GLY A 38 -14.30 -4.98 -14.70
CA GLY A 38 -13.89 -5.20 -16.07
C GLY A 38 -12.46 -4.78 -16.43
N VAL A 39 -11.64 -4.39 -15.45
CA VAL A 39 -10.24 -4.00 -15.66
C VAL A 39 -9.37 -5.25 -15.82
N LEU A 40 -8.44 -5.22 -16.79
CA LEU A 40 -7.47 -6.30 -16.96
C LEU A 40 -6.44 -6.25 -15.83
N THR A 41 -6.35 -7.34 -15.08
CA THR A 41 -5.57 -7.44 -13.85
C THR A 41 -4.79 -8.76 -13.84
N TYR A 42 -3.61 -8.77 -13.22
CA TYR A 42 -2.78 -9.96 -13.03
C TYR A 42 -1.93 -9.84 -11.76
N CYS A 43 -1.25 -10.92 -11.38
CA CYS A 43 -0.45 -11.00 -10.17
C CYS A 43 -1.24 -10.57 -8.92
N TYR A 44 -0.65 -9.72 -8.07
CA TYR A 44 -1.25 -9.20 -6.85
C TYR A 44 -2.01 -7.89 -7.10
N GLY A 45 -2.86 -7.83 -8.14
CA GLY A 45 -3.63 -6.62 -8.46
C GLY A 45 -2.91 -5.64 -9.40
N GLU A 46 -1.95 -6.11 -10.20
CA GLU A 46 -1.26 -5.30 -11.21
C GLU A 46 -2.14 -5.11 -12.45
N THR A 47 -2.16 -3.90 -12.99
CA THR A 47 -2.99 -3.51 -14.13
C THR A 47 -2.18 -2.89 -15.28
N GLN A 48 -0.97 -2.42 -15.02
CA GLN A 48 -0.13 -1.82 -16.06
C GLN A 48 0.23 -2.87 -17.12
N ASN A 49 0.04 -2.48 -18.38
CA ASN A 49 0.35 -3.31 -19.56
C ASN A 49 -0.34 -4.70 -19.53
N ALA A 50 -1.42 -4.87 -18.77
CA ALA A 50 -2.09 -6.16 -18.62
C ALA A 50 -2.59 -6.73 -19.97
N LYS A 51 -2.91 -5.85 -20.93
CA LYS A 51 -3.28 -6.26 -22.30
C LYS A 51 -2.13 -7.00 -23.00
N ASP A 52 -0.90 -6.53 -22.85
CA ASP A 52 0.29 -7.07 -23.50
C ASP A 52 0.77 -8.37 -22.82
N MET A 53 0.31 -8.61 -21.59
CA MET A 53 0.63 -9.80 -20.79
C MET A 53 -0.35 -10.95 -21.02
N LYS A 54 -1.38 -10.79 -21.87
CA LYS A 54 -2.36 -11.85 -22.14
C LYS A 54 -1.70 -13.10 -22.72
N GLY A 55 -2.08 -14.27 -22.20
CA GLY A 55 -1.53 -15.57 -22.62
C GLY A 55 -0.22 -15.95 -21.93
N ARG A 56 0.41 -15.04 -21.17
CA ARG A 56 1.55 -15.35 -20.31
C ARG A 56 1.08 -15.87 -18.95
N THR A 57 1.81 -16.84 -18.44
CA THR A 57 1.76 -17.26 -17.03
C THR A 57 2.94 -16.66 -16.28
N PHE A 58 2.69 -16.24 -15.05
CA PHE A 58 3.68 -15.69 -14.12
C PHE A 58 3.83 -16.64 -12.96
N SER A 59 5.05 -16.79 -12.46
CA SER A 59 5.33 -17.43 -11.17
C SER A 59 4.99 -16.48 -10.01
N GLN A 60 4.85 -17.06 -8.82
CA GLN A 60 4.64 -16.26 -7.61
C GLN A 60 5.80 -15.28 -7.35
N GLN A 61 7.04 -15.69 -7.63
CA GLN A 61 8.21 -14.84 -7.44
C GLN A 61 8.20 -13.65 -8.42
N GLU A 62 7.89 -13.87 -9.70
CA GLU A 62 7.73 -12.77 -10.66
C GLU A 62 6.65 -11.79 -10.22
N CYS A 63 5.53 -12.29 -9.70
CA CYS A 63 4.46 -11.45 -9.18
C CYS A 63 4.86 -10.67 -7.92
N LEU A 64 5.66 -11.26 -7.02
CA LEU A 64 6.20 -10.56 -5.86
C LEU A 64 7.20 -9.47 -6.27
N ASP A 65 8.03 -9.72 -7.28
CA ASP A 65 8.99 -8.74 -7.79
C ASP A 65 8.27 -7.55 -8.45
N LEU A 66 7.20 -7.83 -9.21
CA LEU A 66 6.30 -6.79 -9.74
C LEU A 66 5.63 -5.99 -8.62
N LEU A 67 5.08 -6.67 -7.61
CA LEU A 67 4.47 -6.03 -6.46
C LEU A 67 5.47 -5.14 -5.71
N LYS A 68 6.71 -5.59 -5.53
CA LYS A 68 7.79 -4.80 -4.92
C LYS A 68 8.11 -3.54 -5.72
N LYS A 69 8.18 -3.65 -7.06
CA LYS A 69 8.38 -2.50 -7.95
C LYS A 69 7.21 -1.51 -7.84
N ARG A 70 5.97 -2.01 -7.83
CA ARG A 70 4.76 -1.19 -7.67
C ARG A 70 4.72 -0.51 -6.30
N MET A 71 5.09 -1.22 -5.24
CA MET A 71 5.15 -0.69 -3.89
C MET A 71 6.18 0.45 -3.77
N ALA A 72 7.30 0.37 -4.48
CA ALA A 72 8.27 1.47 -4.55
C ALA A 72 7.69 2.73 -5.21
N HIS A 73 6.80 2.59 -6.21
CA HIS A 73 6.10 3.74 -6.78
C HIS A 73 5.19 4.43 -5.74
N TYR A 74 4.41 3.66 -4.98
CA TYR A 74 3.58 4.21 -3.91
C TYR A 74 4.38 4.82 -2.78
N GLN A 75 5.51 4.22 -2.41
CA GLN A 75 6.46 4.81 -1.45
C GLN A 75 6.94 6.19 -1.92
N GLN A 76 7.34 6.32 -3.19
CA GLN A 76 7.82 7.58 -3.74
C GLN A 76 6.71 8.64 -3.75
N GLY A 77 5.48 8.25 -4.09
CA GLY A 77 4.32 9.14 -4.00
C GLY A 77 4.04 9.62 -2.58
N ASN A 78 4.23 8.77 -1.57
CA ASN A 78 4.10 9.16 -0.16
C ASN A 78 5.20 10.13 0.27
N ALA A 79 6.45 9.83 -0.10
CA ALA A 79 7.60 10.67 0.21
C ALA A 79 7.53 12.04 -0.47
N ALA A 80 6.83 12.15 -1.61
CA ALA A 80 6.62 13.42 -2.29
C ALA A 80 5.73 14.41 -1.50
N CYS A 81 4.82 13.91 -0.65
CA CYS A 81 3.91 14.76 0.12
C CYS A 81 4.18 14.78 1.64
N VAL A 82 5.14 13.98 2.13
CA VAL A 82 5.58 13.97 3.53
C VAL A 82 7.09 14.19 3.63
N LYS A 83 7.48 15.33 4.21
CA LYS A 83 8.89 15.64 4.45
C LYS A 83 9.46 14.66 5.48
N GLY A 84 10.60 14.03 5.14
CA GLY A 84 11.25 13.05 6.02
C GLY A 84 10.53 11.70 6.09
N TYR A 85 9.66 11.38 5.12
CA TYR A 85 8.98 10.08 5.09
C TYR A 85 9.95 8.89 5.14
N ASP A 86 11.07 8.99 4.41
CA ASP A 86 12.11 7.96 4.37
C ASP A 86 12.82 7.76 5.72
N ASP A 87 12.74 8.75 6.62
CA ASP A 87 13.31 8.71 7.97
C ASP A 87 12.33 8.14 9.01
N LEU A 88 11.06 7.95 8.65
CA LEU A 88 10.08 7.29 9.52
C LEU A 88 10.46 5.81 9.74
N SER A 89 9.99 5.25 10.86
CA SER A 89 10.17 3.82 11.15
C SER A 89 9.72 2.95 9.97
N PRO A 90 10.46 1.87 9.63
CA PRO A 90 10.06 0.95 8.57
C PRO A 90 8.65 0.37 8.75
N TYR A 91 8.15 0.26 9.99
CA TYR A 91 6.77 -0.16 10.26
C TYR A 91 5.72 0.90 9.90
N VAL A 92 6.03 2.19 10.09
CA VAL A 92 5.18 3.30 9.65
C VAL A 92 5.17 3.37 8.12
N GLN A 93 6.35 3.27 7.50
CA GLN A 93 6.47 3.23 6.04
C GLN A 93 5.70 2.03 5.45
N MET A 94 5.89 0.84 6.02
CA MET A 94 5.17 -0.38 5.63
C MET A 94 3.65 -0.19 5.59
N ALA A 95 3.07 0.33 6.67
CA ALA A 95 1.62 0.53 6.77
C ALA A 95 1.09 1.53 5.74
N PHE A 96 1.77 2.69 5.58
CA PHE A 96 1.30 3.72 4.65
C PHE A 96 1.62 3.43 3.18
N ASN A 97 2.66 2.64 2.89
CA ASN A 97 2.92 2.11 1.56
C ASN A 97 1.80 1.14 1.15
N ASP A 98 1.40 0.21 2.03
CA ASP A 98 0.28 -0.70 1.77
C ASP A 98 -1.07 0.04 1.63
N PHE A 99 -1.32 1.01 2.52
CA PHE A 99 -2.50 1.87 2.45
C PHE A 99 -2.61 2.56 1.08
N SER A 100 -1.49 3.12 0.61
CA SER A 100 -1.43 3.84 -0.66
C SER A 100 -1.48 2.90 -1.85
N TYR A 101 -0.95 1.68 -1.72
CA TYR A 101 -1.14 0.64 -2.71
C TYR A 101 -2.63 0.33 -2.93
N ASN A 102 -3.39 0.25 -1.83
CA ASN A 102 -4.82 -0.09 -1.88
C ASN A 102 -5.74 1.07 -2.28
N LEU A 103 -5.44 2.30 -1.85
CA LEU A 103 -6.33 3.46 -1.98
C LEU A 103 -5.78 4.58 -2.85
N GLY A 104 -4.53 4.44 -3.32
CA GLY A 104 -3.80 5.46 -4.05
C GLY A 104 -3.11 6.49 -3.14
N ASN A 105 -2.03 7.09 -3.65
CA ASN A 105 -1.32 8.16 -2.94
C ASN A 105 -2.19 9.39 -2.66
N GLY A 106 -3.21 9.66 -3.48
CA GLY A 106 -4.12 10.79 -3.27
C GLY A 106 -4.86 10.73 -1.94
N ALA A 107 -5.31 9.54 -1.53
CA ALA A 107 -5.95 9.33 -0.23
C ALA A 107 -4.98 9.59 0.93
N PHE A 108 -3.71 9.19 0.77
CA PHE A 108 -2.66 9.39 1.76
C PHE A 108 -2.24 10.87 1.87
N CYS A 109 -2.02 11.55 0.73
CA CYS A 109 -1.49 12.91 0.68
C CYS A 109 -2.45 14.00 1.19
N GLY A 110 -3.68 13.64 1.56
CA GLY A 110 -4.60 14.54 2.25
C GLY A 110 -4.35 14.61 3.77
N PRO A 111 -5.35 14.27 4.60
CA PRO A 111 -5.29 14.49 6.05
C PRO A 111 -4.21 13.66 6.76
N ILE A 112 -3.78 12.52 6.20
CA ILE A 112 -2.74 11.68 6.80
C ILE A 112 -1.37 12.36 6.68
N ALA A 113 -0.99 12.77 5.46
CA ALA A 113 0.26 13.47 5.23
C ALA A 113 0.40 14.76 6.06
N GLY A 114 -0.69 15.52 6.21
CA GLY A 114 -0.70 16.71 7.08
C GLY A 114 -0.33 16.41 8.54
N LEU A 115 -0.78 15.29 9.10
CA LEU A 115 -0.41 14.87 10.45
C LEU A 115 1.06 14.44 10.53
N LEU A 116 1.53 13.67 9.55
CA LEU A 116 2.92 13.23 9.50
C LEU A 116 3.90 14.41 9.39
N ASN A 117 3.59 15.40 8.53
CA ASN A 117 4.37 16.63 8.42
C ASN A 117 4.40 17.45 9.72
N ALA A 118 3.33 17.35 10.53
CA ALA A 118 3.26 17.97 11.85
C ALA A 118 3.90 17.12 12.97
N GLY A 119 4.56 16.00 12.63
CA GLY A 119 5.17 15.08 13.60
C GLY A 119 4.16 14.21 14.38
N LYS A 120 2.87 14.27 14.03
CA LYS A 120 1.77 13.59 14.71
C LYS A 120 1.57 12.16 14.18
N VAL A 121 2.60 11.33 14.34
CA VAL A 121 2.65 9.98 13.73
C VAL A 121 1.57 9.06 14.30
N LYS A 122 1.35 9.06 15.62
CA LYS A 122 0.31 8.22 16.26
C LYS A 122 -1.09 8.59 15.77
N GLU A 123 -1.36 9.88 15.63
CA GLU A 123 -2.63 10.40 15.10
C GLU A 123 -2.80 10.00 13.63
N ALA A 124 -1.73 10.08 12.83
CA ALA A 124 -1.75 9.65 11.43
C ALA A 124 -2.09 8.15 11.32
N CYS A 125 -1.45 7.30 12.13
CA CYS A 125 -1.75 5.86 12.18
C CYS A 125 -3.21 5.59 12.57
N ARG A 126 -3.76 6.37 13.50
CA ARG A 126 -5.17 6.23 13.91
C ARG A 126 -6.16 6.56 12.80
N ARG A 127 -5.82 7.45 11.86
CA ARG A 127 -6.68 7.79 10.73
C ARG A 127 -6.87 6.66 9.70
N ILE A 128 -5.99 5.66 9.68
CA ILE A 128 -6.05 4.55 8.72
C ILE A 128 -7.41 3.85 8.75
N THR A 129 -7.99 3.64 9.95
CA THR A 129 -9.25 2.90 10.12
C THR A 129 -10.49 3.61 9.56
N LEU A 130 -10.39 4.89 9.20
CA LEU A 130 -11.47 5.63 8.57
C LEU A 130 -11.69 5.22 7.10
N TYR A 131 -10.75 4.49 6.50
CA TYR A 131 -10.76 4.13 5.07
C TYR A 131 -11.12 2.65 4.85
N ASN A 132 -12.28 2.25 5.38
CA ASN A 132 -12.81 0.89 5.26
C ASN A 132 -14.14 0.81 4.48
N LYS A 133 -14.56 1.90 3.83
CA LYS A 133 -15.84 2.00 3.12
C LYS A 133 -15.65 2.04 1.62
N ALA A 134 -16.61 1.48 0.89
CA ALA A 134 -16.75 1.64 -0.56
C ALA A 134 -18.19 2.00 -0.91
N ARG A 135 -18.41 2.60 -2.09
CA ARG A 135 -19.77 2.84 -2.60
C ARG A 135 -20.35 1.55 -3.16
N LYS A 136 -21.47 1.10 -2.60
CA LYS A 136 -22.29 -0.01 -3.11
C LYS A 136 -23.73 0.49 -3.25
N ASN A 137 -24.27 0.44 -4.46
CA ASN A 137 -25.62 0.92 -4.78
C ASN A 137 -25.88 2.37 -4.30
N GLY A 138 -24.91 3.27 -4.50
CA GLY A 138 -25.01 4.69 -4.13
C GLY A 138 -24.67 5.02 -2.67
N ALA A 139 -24.70 4.05 -1.76
CA ALA A 139 -24.39 4.24 -0.34
C ALA A 139 -22.94 3.87 0.01
N LEU A 140 -22.35 4.54 1.00
CA LEU A 140 -21.06 4.12 1.59
C LEU A 140 -21.31 2.98 2.58
N VAL A 141 -20.69 1.83 2.33
CA VAL A 141 -20.82 0.64 3.16
C VAL A 141 -19.43 0.18 3.59
N GLU A 142 -19.29 -0.22 4.85
CA GLU A 142 -18.06 -0.83 5.35
C GLU A 142 -17.83 -2.20 4.71
N LEU A 143 -16.60 -2.44 4.28
CA LEU A 143 -16.19 -3.73 3.73
C LEU A 143 -15.36 -4.48 4.76
N PRO A 144 -15.79 -5.67 5.23
CA PRO A 144 -15.08 -6.43 6.26
C PRO A 144 -13.60 -6.68 5.93
N GLY A 145 -13.30 -6.95 4.64
CA GLY A 145 -11.92 -7.11 4.16
C GLY A 145 -11.08 -5.85 4.33
N LEU A 146 -11.63 -4.67 4.00
CA LEU A 146 -10.95 -3.39 4.23
C LEU A 146 -10.79 -3.11 5.72
N THR A 147 -11.83 -3.33 6.54
CA THR A 147 -11.73 -3.17 8.00
C THR A 147 -10.60 -3.99 8.58
N LYS A 148 -10.48 -5.27 8.18
CA LYS A 148 -9.38 -6.15 8.61
C LYS A 148 -8.02 -5.63 8.15
N ARG A 149 -7.89 -5.20 6.89
CA ARG A 149 -6.64 -4.63 6.34
C ARG A 149 -6.21 -3.37 7.08
N ARG A 150 -7.13 -2.40 7.25
CA ARG A 150 -6.88 -1.15 7.98
C ARG A 150 -6.47 -1.39 9.44
N ALA A 151 -7.04 -2.40 10.10
CA ALA A 151 -6.65 -2.75 11.47
C ALA A 151 -5.20 -3.28 11.55
N LEU A 152 -4.79 -4.13 10.60
CA LEU A 152 -3.41 -4.63 10.52
C LEU A 152 -2.41 -3.51 10.19
N GLU A 153 -2.73 -2.67 9.22
CA GLU A 153 -1.93 -1.47 8.89
C GLU A 153 -1.76 -0.56 10.11
N GLN A 154 -2.86 -0.25 10.82
CA GLN A 154 -2.81 0.57 12.03
C GLN A 154 -1.95 -0.06 13.12
N MET A 155 -2.08 -1.36 13.36
CA MET A 155 -1.28 -2.09 14.36
C MET A 155 0.22 -1.95 14.08
N TYR A 156 0.67 -2.21 12.84
CA TYR A 156 2.08 -2.05 12.49
C TYR A 156 2.51 -0.57 12.54
N CYS A 157 1.68 0.34 12.04
CA CYS A 157 1.98 1.77 12.08
C CYS A 157 2.23 2.24 13.52
N LEU A 158 1.33 1.89 14.46
CA LEU A 158 1.46 2.25 15.87
C LEU A 158 2.67 1.60 16.54
N LYS A 159 3.05 0.37 16.14
CA LYS A 159 4.30 -0.27 16.59
C LYS A 159 5.54 0.54 16.22
N GLY A 160 5.53 1.18 15.05
CA GLY A 160 6.63 2.04 14.59
C GLY A 160 6.55 3.50 15.04
N ALA A 161 5.42 3.92 15.60
CA ALA A 161 5.18 5.27 16.10
C ALA A 161 5.58 5.46 17.57
N ALA A 162 6.24 4.45 18.16
CA ALA A 162 6.68 4.43 19.55
C ALA A 162 7.74 5.49 19.83
#